data_AF-A0A946AII8-F1
#
_entry.id   AF-A0A946AII8-F1
#
_cell.length_a   1.000
_cell.length_b   1.000
_cell.length_c   1.000
_cell.angle_alpha   90.00
_cell.angle_beta   90.00
_cell.angle_gamma   90.00
#
_symmetry.space_group_name_H-M   'P 1'
#
loop_
_entity.id
_entity.type
_entity.pdbx_description
1 polymer ?
#
loop_
_entity_poly.entity_id
_entity_poly.type
_entity_poly.pdbx_seq_one_letter_code
_entity_poly.pdbx_strand_id
1 'polypeptide(L)'
;MTDVAYIKVVDGYLAKKAGDSPNKDSNQPRLLGARLHVELANSVDGWVPARTVPDINGHVKTGFVQVDHLSDKQQLKVFYTDVGQGDATLIEAEGGIVIIDGGPNRGFHEILVDRLEALRRADQDAGLPPRSSLFINAIIVSHFDKDHYYGLTGIFSDPQFEIGKLYHNGLPRYGFNTGKDLGLGDVVEHADGTESISTDLSDIDSARVLVARNLLKTKKGGDNLFSDFLQAVIGAHDANRLNSMRRLYRRDTSVAVEIIKNVGSDLEFEILGPVTTKTSGTIMLPAFPDPHNVTATNPHPA
;
A
#
# COMPACT_ATOMS: atom_id res chain seq x y z
N MET A 1 -10.10 -21.73 -25.92
CA MET A 1 -10.21 -21.14 -24.57
C MET A 1 -9.31 -19.91 -24.57
N THR A 2 -9.75 -18.81 -24.00
CA THR A 2 -8.95 -17.58 -23.97
C THR A 2 -7.99 -17.68 -22.78
N ASP A 3 -6.70 -17.60 -23.06
CA ASP A 3 -5.67 -17.62 -22.02
C ASP A 3 -5.47 -16.19 -21.47
N VAL A 4 -5.11 -16.09 -20.20
CA VAL A 4 -4.72 -14.82 -19.58
C VAL A 4 -3.19 -14.71 -19.67
N ALA A 5 -2.72 -13.58 -20.17
CA ALA A 5 -1.29 -13.27 -20.25
C ALA A 5 -1.03 -11.79 -19.93
N TYR A 6 0.21 -11.47 -19.63
CA TYR A 6 0.65 -10.12 -19.27
C TYR A 6 1.78 -9.65 -20.17
N ILE A 7 1.79 -8.36 -20.49
CA ILE A 7 2.89 -7.72 -21.22
C ILE A 7 4.13 -7.70 -20.32
N LYS A 8 5.23 -8.33 -20.75
CA LYS A 8 6.49 -8.38 -19.98
C LYS A 8 7.61 -7.46 -20.47
N VAL A 9 7.34 -6.64 -21.49
CA VAL A 9 8.29 -5.68 -22.06
C VAL A 9 7.80 -4.24 -21.84
N VAL A 10 8.73 -3.29 -21.70
CA VAL A 10 8.41 -1.89 -21.37
C VAL A 10 7.71 -1.15 -22.51
N ASP A 11 8.06 -1.50 -23.74
CA ASP A 11 7.54 -0.96 -25.00
C ASP A 11 6.46 -1.86 -25.62
N GLY A 12 5.71 -2.58 -24.78
CA GLY A 12 4.66 -3.48 -25.24
C GLY A 12 3.56 -2.75 -26.00
N TYR A 13 2.95 -3.44 -26.97
CA TYR A 13 1.89 -2.87 -27.78
C TYR A 13 0.95 -3.94 -28.31
N LEU A 14 -0.25 -3.50 -28.68
CA LEU A 14 -1.21 -4.28 -29.44
C LEU A 14 -1.18 -3.81 -30.89
N ALA A 15 -0.64 -4.65 -31.76
CA ALA A 15 -0.52 -4.42 -33.19
C ALA A 15 -1.87 -4.56 -33.89
N LYS A 16 -2.16 -3.72 -34.88
CA LYS A 16 -3.40 -3.86 -35.67
C LYS A 16 -3.37 -5.12 -36.56
N LYS A 17 -2.19 -5.49 -37.05
CA LYS A 17 -1.94 -6.72 -37.82
C LYS A 17 -0.69 -7.41 -37.29
N ALA A 18 -0.66 -8.74 -37.37
CA ALA A 18 0.57 -9.49 -37.11
C ALA A 18 1.72 -8.98 -38.02
N GLY A 19 2.91 -8.86 -37.45
CA GLY A 19 4.10 -8.34 -38.12
C GLY A 19 4.25 -6.81 -38.17
N ASP A 20 3.29 -6.05 -37.64
CA ASP A 20 3.43 -4.60 -37.58
C ASP A 20 4.56 -4.19 -36.61
N SER A 21 5.44 -3.30 -37.06
CA SER A 21 6.54 -2.75 -36.25
C SER A 21 6.01 -1.88 -35.11
N PRO A 22 6.74 -1.75 -33.98
CA PRO A 22 6.27 -1.01 -32.80
C PRO A 22 5.86 0.44 -33.11
N ASN A 23 6.58 1.11 -34.01
CA ASN A 23 6.42 2.54 -34.34
C ASN A 23 5.26 2.85 -35.29
N LYS A 24 4.41 1.87 -35.62
CA LYS A 24 3.28 2.10 -36.53
C LYS A 24 2.15 2.82 -35.79
N ASP A 25 1.68 3.95 -36.33
CA ASP A 25 0.65 4.80 -35.71
C ASP A 25 -0.67 4.07 -35.37
N SER A 26 -0.97 2.96 -36.04
CA SER A 26 -2.16 2.16 -35.77
C SER A 26 -2.04 1.24 -34.55
N ASN A 27 -0.83 1.10 -33.99
CA ASN A 27 -0.58 0.26 -32.83
C ASN A 27 -1.00 0.97 -31.55
N GLN A 28 -1.36 0.17 -30.55
CA GLN A 28 -1.85 0.69 -29.29
C GLN A 28 -0.86 0.32 -28.18
N PRO A 29 -0.14 1.31 -27.62
CA PRO A 29 0.80 1.06 -26.53
C PRO A 29 0.15 0.38 -25.34
N ARG A 30 0.91 -0.48 -24.66
CA ARG A 30 0.52 -1.20 -23.46
C ARG A 30 1.61 -1.09 -22.41
N LEU A 31 1.18 -0.87 -21.18
CA LEU A 31 2.07 -0.81 -20.03
C LEU A 31 2.59 -2.21 -19.69
N LEU A 32 3.77 -2.25 -19.09
CA LEU A 32 4.31 -3.44 -18.43
C LEU A 32 3.28 -3.99 -17.42
N GLY A 33 3.07 -5.30 -17.42
CA GLY A 33 2.09 -5.98 -16.57
C GLY A 33 0.63 -5.76 -16.96
N ALA A 34 0.35 -5.17 -18.14
CA ALA A 34 -1.02 -5.07 -18.65
C ALA A 34 -1.58 -6.47 -18.97
N ARG A 35 -2.73 -6.79 -18.36
CA ARG A 35 -3.46 -8.05 -18.61
C ARG A 35 -4.08 -8.03 -20.01
N LEU A 36 -3.86 -9.12 -20.74
CA LEU A 36 -4.44 -9.42 -22.02
C LEU A 36 -5.14 -10.78 -21.99
N HIS A 37 -6.16 -10.88 -22.82
CA HIS A 37 -6.85 -12.11 -23.15
C HIS A 37 -6.35 -12.54 -24.53
N VAL A 38 -5.69 -13.70 -24.61
CA VAL A 38 -4.97 -14.16 -25.80
C VAL A 38 -5.47 -15.53 -26.26
N GLU A 39 -5.26 -15.83 -27.54
CA GLU A 39 -5.64 -17.12 -28.14
C GLU A 39 -4.38 -17.85 -28.60
N LEU A 40 -3.59 -18.41 -27.67
CA LEU A 40 -2.26 -18.98 -27.97
C LEU A 40 -2.30 -20.07 -29.04
N ALA A 41 -3.39 -20.85 -29.11
CA ALA A 41 -3.61 -21.86 -30.14
C ALA A 41 -3.67 -21.28 -31.56
N ASN A 42 -3.96 -19.98 -31.71
CA ASN A 42 -4.07 -19.26 -32.97
C ASN A 42 -2.78 -18.46 -33.29
N SER A 43 -1.65 -18.83 -32.69
CA SER A 43 -0.38 -18.16 -32.99
C SER A 43 0.11 -18.44 -34.41
N VAL A 44 0.53 -17.39 -35.11
CA VAL A 44 1.11 -17.45 -36.46
C VAL A 44 2.35 -16.57 -36.49
N ASP A 45 3.49 -17.13 -36.93
CA ASP A 45 4.77 -16.42 -37.05
C ASP A 45 5.22 -15.68 -35.77
N GLY A 46 4.95 -16.27 -34.60
CA GLY A 46 5.30 -15.69 -33.30
C GLY A 46 4.36 -14.59 -32.82
N TRP A 47 3.27 -14.32 -33.54
CA TRP A 47 2.21 -13.39 -33.14
C TRP A 47 0.99 -14.16 -32.67
N VAL A 48 0.23 -13.59 -31.75
CA VAL A 48 -1.02 -14.17 -31.25
C VAL A 48 -2.13 -13.11 -31.24
N PRO A 49 -3.37 -13.47 -31.61
CA PRO A 49 -4.54 -12.62 -31.38
C PRO A 49 -4.68 -12.30 -29.89
N ALA A 50 -4.90 -11.03 -29.58
CA ALA A 50 -5.03 -10.54 -28.22
C ALA A 50 -6.08 -9.44 -28.12
N ARG A 51 -6.69 -9.33 -26.94
CA ARG A 51 -7.60 -8.24 -26.58
C ARG A 51 -7.36 -7.76 -25.15
N THR A 52 -7.69 -6.51 -24.90
CA THR A 52 -7.68 -5.96 -23.55
C THR A 52 -8.86 -6.46 -22.73
N VAL A 53 -8.74 -6.38 -21.41
CA VAL A 53 -9.88 -6.41 -20.49
C VAL A 53 -10.90 -5.32 -20.89
N PRO A 54 -12.23 -5.59 -20.77
CA PRO A 54 -13.24 -4.57 -21.00
C PRO A 54 -13.09 -3.36 -20.07
N ASP A 55 -13.20 -2.16 -20.63
CA ASP A 55 -13.27 -0.94 -19.84
C ASP A 55 -14.63 -0.80 -19.11
N ILE A 56 -14.83 0.31 -18.41
CA ILE A 56 -16.08 0.57 -17.67
C ILE A 56 -17.34 0.61 -18.56
N ASN A 57 -17.16 0.87 -19.86
CA ASN A 57 -18.24 0.89 -20.86
C ASN A 57 -18.35 -0.44 -21.63
N GLY A 58 -17.56 -1.45 -21.25
CA GLY A 58 -17.50 -2.74 -21.93
C GLY A 58 -16.71 -2.71 -23.24
N HIS A 59 -16.00 -1.63 -23.56
CA HIS A 59 -15.20 -1.58 -24.78
C HIS A 59 -13.93 -2.42 -24.63
N VAL A 60 -13.63 -3.19 -25.67
CA VAL A 60 -12.41 -4.00 -25.78
C VAL A 60 -11.58 -3.51 -26.97
N LYS A 61 -10.26 -3.50 -26.79
CA LYS A 61 -9.31 -3.23 -27.86
C LYS A 61 -8.72 -4.55 -28.33
N THR A 62 -8.78 -4.83 -29.62
CA THR A 62 -8.31 -6.09 -30.24
C THR A 62 -7.11 -5.85 -31.16
N GLY A 63 -6.26 -6.86 -31.31
CA GLY A 63 -5.14 -6.85 -32.24
C GLY A 63 -4.25 -8.07 -32.05
N PHE A 64 -2.95 -7.90 -32.28
CA PHE A 64 -1.95 -8.96 -32.16
C PHE A 64 -0.81 -8.52 -31.24
N VAL A 65 -0.19 -9.48 -30.58
CA VAL A 65 1.00 -9.26 -29.74
C VAL A 65 2.01 -10.38 -30.03
N GLN A 66 3.29 -10.11 -29.89
CA GLN A 66 4.31 -11.15 -30.02
C GLN A 66 4.26 -12.06 -28.79
N VAL A 67 4.35 -13.37 -29.01
CA VAL A 67 4.29 -14.38 -27.94
C VAL A 67 5.45 -14.21 -26.96
N ASP A 68 6.62 -13.84 -27.45
CA ASP A 68 7.81 -13.57 -26.64
C ASP A 68 7.71 -12.27 -25.83
N HIS A 69 6.71 -11.42 -26.07
CA HIS A 69 6.38 -10.24 -25.25
C HIS A 69 5.38 -10.54 -24.13
N LEU A 70 4.91 -11.79 -24.04
CA LEU A 70 3.96 -12.24 -23.03
C LEU A 70 4.64 -13.01 -21.89
N SER A 71 4.03 -12.90 -20.71
CA SER A 71 4.27 -13.75 -19.55
C SER A 71 2.95 -14.28 -19.02
N ASP A 72 2.98 -15.47 -18.45
CA ASP A 72 1.92 -16.07 -17.64
C ASP A 72 1.79 -15.43 -16.25
N LYS A 73 2.83 -14.75 -15.78
CA LYS A 73 2.86 -14.02 -14.51
C LYS A 73 2.76 -12.52 -14.71
N GLN A 74 2.07 -11.84 -13.80
CA GLN A 74 2.03 -10.39 -13.74
C GLN A 74 3.38 -9.82 -13.27
N GLN A 75 3.88 -8.83 -14.01
CA GLN A 75 5.10 -8.09 -13.67
C GLN A 75 4.83 -7.14 -12.49
N LEU A 76 5.91 -6.79 -11.77
CA LEU A 76 5.87 -5.78 -10.72
C LEU A 76 5.41 -4.44 -11.30
N LYS A 77 4.39 -3.86 -10.69
CA LYS A 77 3.91 -2.50 -10.96
C LYS A 77 3.90 -1.71 -9.65
N VAL A 78 4.43 -0.50 -9.72
CA VAL A 78 4.44 0.45 -8.61
C VAL A 78 3.72 1.70 -9.09
N PHE A 79 2.63 2.05 -8.41
CA PHE A 79 1.82 3.22 -8.69
C PHE A 79 1.98 4.21 -7.55
N TYR A 80 2.60 5.35 -7.83
CA TYR A 80 2.55 6.53 -6.97
C TYR A 80 1.28 7.30 -7.31
N THR A 81 0.32 7.32 -6.40
CA THR A 81 -0.99 7.92 -6.68
C THR A 81 -1.01 9.38 -6.27
N ASP A 82 -1.61 10.22 -7.10
CA ASP A 82 -1.85 11.62 -6.75
C ASP A 82 -3.00 11.71 -5.74
N VAL A 83 -2.64 11.99 -4.49
CA VAL A 83 -3.56 12.16 -3.36
C VAL A 83 -3.56 13.60 -2.83
N GLY A 84 -2.91 14.53 -3.54
CA GLY A 84 -2.67 15.90 -3.10
C GLY A 84 -1.45 16.02 -2.18
N GLN A 85 -1.68 16.14 -0.88
CA GLN A 85 -0.62 16.25 0.13
C GLN A 85 -0.30 14.85 0.69
N GLY A 86 0.97 14.56 1.00
CA GLY A 86 1.44 13.28 1.53
C GLY A 86 1.56 12.20 0.47
N ASP A 87 1.60 10.93 0.90
CA ASP A 87 1.92 9.80 0.04
C ASP A 87 0.82 8.73 0.02
N ALA A 88 0.70 8.06 -1.13
CA ALA A 88 -0.04 6.83 -1.28
C ALA A 88 0.54 6.03 -2.45
N THR A 89 0.92 4.78 -2.17
CA THR A 89 1.55 3.88 -3.13
C THR A 89 0.82 2.55 -3.18
N LEU A 90 0.47 2.12 -4.39
CA LEU A 90 -0.05 0.79 -4.68
C LEU A 90 1.03 -0.03 -5.39
N ILE A 91 1.38 -1.18 -4.84
CA ILE A 91 2.32 -2.12 -5.41
C ILE A 91 1.57 -3.40 -5.77
N GLU A 92 1.70 -3.85 -7.02
CA GLU A 92 1.05 -5.07 -7.51
C GLU A 92 2.07 -5.98 -8.18
N ALA A 93 1.98 -7.27 -7.87
CA ALA A 93 2.67 -8.35 -8.58
C ALA A 93 1.73 -9.56 -8.69
N GLU A 94 2.23 -10.69 -9.22
CA GLU A 94 1.45 -11.93 -9.34
C GLU A 94 0.87 -12.35 -7.98
N GLY A 95 -0.46 -12.26 -7.86
CA GLY A 95 -1.21 -12.59 -6.64
C GLY A 95 -0.93 -11.70 -5.42
N GLY A 96 -0.18 -10.61 -5.59
CA GLY A 96 0.30 -9.78 -4.49
C GLY A 96 -0.11 -8.32 -4.61
N ILE A 97 -0.69 -7.76 -3.55
CA ILE A 97 -1.00 -6.33 -3.42
C ILE A 97 -0.42 -5.83 -2.09
N VAL A 98 0.37 -4.77 -2.17
CA VAL A 98 0.90 -4.05 -1.01
C VAL A 98 0.61 -2.57 -1.14
N ILE A 99 0.26 -1.95 -0.03
CA ILE A 99 0.01 -0.51 0.07
C ILE A 99 1.06 0.11 0.98
N ILE A 100 1.59 1.26 0.57
CA ILE A 100 2.39 2.13 1.44
C ILE A 100 1.66 3.47 1.51
N ASP A 101 1.18 3.81 2.71
CA ASP A 101 0.34 4.97 2.99
C ASP A 101 -0.95 5.03 2.13
N GLY A 102 -1.81 6.01 2.40
CA GLY A 102 -3.13 6.13 1.76
C GLY A 102 -3.62 7.56 1.56
N GLY A 103 -2.76 8.55 1.77
CA GLY A 103 -3.11 9.95 1.54
C GLY A 103 -4.03 10.57 2.61
N PRO A 104 -4.45 11.83 2.40
CA PRO A 104 -5.21 12.64 3.36
C PRO A 104 -6.73 12.50 3.25
N ASN A 105 -7.24 11.72 2.28
CA ASN A 105 -8.65 11.71 1.92
C ASN A 105 -9.07 10.37 1.26
N ARG A 106 -10.30 10.30 0.76
CA ARG A 106 -10.90 9.09 0.17
C ARG A 106 -10.39 8.73 -1.24
N GLY A 107 -9.61 9.59 -1.90
CA GLY A 107 -9.18 9.37 -3.28
C GLY A 107 -8.44 8.04 -3.49
N PHE A 108 -7.58 7.65 -2.56
CA PHE A 108 -6.89 6.36 -2.66
C PHE A 108 -7.85 5.16 -2.47
N HIS A 109 -8.86 5.29 -1.61
CA HIS A 109 -9.93 4.29 -1.48
C HIS A 109 -10.70 4.12 -2.80
N GLU A 110 -11.04 5.22 -3.47
CA GLU A 110 -11.74 5.20 -4.76
C GLU A 110 -10.91 4.51 -5.85
N ILE A 111 -9.59 4.75 -5.89
CA ILE A 111 -8.66 4.06 -6.79
C ILE A 111 -8.71 2.53 -6.57
N LEU A 112 -8.79 2.06 -5.32
CA LEU A 112 -8.86 0.63 -5.02
C LEU A 112 -10.23 0.02 -5.34
N VAL A 113 -11.32 0.77 -5.18
CA VAL A 113 -12.65 0.35 -5.64
C VAL A 113 -12.63 0.18 -7.16
N ASP A 114 -12.14 1.17 -7.90
CA ASP A 114 -12.02 1.09 -9.36
C ASP A 114 -11.12 -0.07 -9.80
N ARG A 115 -10.05 -0.34 -9.05
CA ARG A 115 -9.16 -1.48 -9.26
C ARG A 115 -9.90 -2.81 -9.10
N LEU A 116 -10.67 -2.97 -8.02
CA LEU A 116 -11.48 -4.16 -7.79
C LEU A 116 -12.53 -4.36 -8.90
N GLU A 117 -13.21 -3.30 -9.31
CA GLU A 117 -14.18 -3.36 -10.42
C GLU A 117 -13.52 -3.74 -11.74
N ALA A 118 -12.33 -3.23 -12.04
CA ALA A 118 -11.56 -3.63 -13.23
C ALA A 118 -11.21 -5.12 -13.20
N LEU A 119 -10.82 -5.64 -12.03
CA LEU A 119 -10.51 -7.05 -11.85
C LEU A 119 -11.76 -7.94 -11.96
N ARG A 120 -12.91 -7.51 -11.41
CA ARG A 120 -14.21 -8.20 -11.58
C ARG A 120 -14.60 -8.32 -13.04
N ARG A 121 -14.49 -7.23 -13.81
CA ARG A 121 -14.74 -7.24 -15.26
C ARG A 121 -13.79 -8.20 -15.99
N ALA A 122 -12.51 -8.21 -15.62
CA ALA A 122 -11.52 -9.10 -16.21
C ALA A 122 -11.84 -10.57 -15.94
N ASP A 123 -12.24 -10.92 -14.72
CA ASP A 123 -12.61 -12.27 -14.34
C ASP A 123 -13.87 -12.73 -15.09
N GLN A 124 -14.92 -11.91 -15.09
CA GLN A 124 -16.16 -12.19 -15.81
C GLN A 124 -15.93 -12.42 -17.31
N ASP A 125 -15.11 -11.57 -17.93
CA ASP A 125 -14.77 -11.67 -19.35
C ASP A 125 -13.90 -12.91 -19.68
N ALA A 126 -13.17 -13.42 -18.69
CA ALA A 126 -12.46 -14.71 -18.77
C ALA A 126 -13.35 -15.92 -18.44
N GLY A 127 -14.64 -15.72 -18.14
CA GLY A 127 -15.54 -16.78 -17.70
C GLY A 127 -15.30 -17.29 -16.27
N LEU A 128 -14.55 -16.54 -15.47
CA LEU A 128 -14.29 -16.80 -14.06
C LEU A 128 -15.38 -16.14 -13.18
N PRO A 129 -15.68 -16.69 -11.99
CA PRO A 129 -16.54 -16.00 -11.05
C PRO A 129 -15.91 -14.65 -10.65
N PRO A 130 -16.68 -13.55 -10.63
CA PRO A 130 -16.15 -12.27 -10.23
C PRO A 130 -15.75 -12.30 -8.75
N ARG A 131 -14.55 -11.82 -8.44
CA ARG A 131 -14.09 -11.73 -7.05
C ARG A 131 -14.98 -10.81 -6.19
N SER A 132 -15.31 -11.24 -4.99
CA SER A 132 -16.16 -10.48 -4.05
C SER A 132 -15.39 -9.40 -3.29
N SER A 133 -14.09 -9.58 -3.10
CA SER A 133 -13.22 -8.69 -2.33
C SER A 133 -11.86 -8.52 -3.03
N LEU A 134 -11.12 -7.50 -2.59
CA LEU A 134 -9.71 -7.30 -2.92
C LEU A 134 -8.88 -7.65 -1.68
N PHE A 135 -8.05 -8.69 -1.80
CA PHE A 135 -7.10 -9.05 -0.75
C PHE A 135 -5.82 -8.22 -0.87
N ILE A 136 -5.48 -7.51 0.20
CA ILE A 136 -4.29 -6.69 0.35
C ILE A 136 -3.35 -7.41 1.31
N ASN A 137 -2.22 -7.91 0.82
CA ASN A 137 -1.30 -8.72 1.63
C ASN A 137 -0.74 -7.92 2.81
N ALA A 138 -0.36 -6.67 2.57
CA ALA A 138 0.18 -5.78 3.58
C ALA A 138 -0.18 -4.32 3.33
N ILE A 139 -0.43 -3.59 4.42
CA ILE A 139 -0.49 -2.13 4.45
C ILE A 139 0.64 -1.65 5.34
N ILE A 140 1.44 -0.72 4.86
CA ILE A 140 2.57 -0.13 5.60
C ILE A 140 2.27 1.36 5.78
N VAL A 141 2.17 1.80 7.04
CA VAL A 141 2.06 3.23 7.39
C VAL A 141 3.44 3.73 7.78
N SER A 142 3.99 4.65 6.99
CA SER A 142 5.33 5.22 7.20
C SER A 142 5.37 6.04 8.50
N HIS A 143 4.38 6.92 8.70
CA HIS A 143 4.12 7.67 9.93
C HIS A 143 2.66 8.14 10.01
N PHE A 144 2.27 8.66 11.18
CA PHE A 144 0.89 9.02 11.48
C PHE A 144 0.56 10.51 11.27
N ASP A 145 1.09 11.08 10.18
CA ASP A 145 0.61 12.39 9.72
C ASP A 145 -0.64 12.14 8.89
N LYS A 146 -1.62 13.04 9.01
CA LYS A 146 -2.96 12.84 8.43
C LYS A 146 -2.88 12.49 6.94
N ASP A 147 -1.97 13.11 6.23
CA ASP A 147 -1.72 12.96 4.82
C ASP A 147 -1.05 11.65 4.40
N HIS A 148 -0.75 10.75 5.35
CA HIS A 148 -0.25 9.40 5.07
C HIS A 148 -1.24 8.31 5.49
N TYR A 149 -1.87 8.41 6.65
CA TYR A 149 -2.71 7.30 7.15
C TYR A 149 -4.21 7.49 6.91
N TYR A 150 -4.70 8.74 6.82
CA TYR A 150 -6.13 8.99 7.05
C TYR A 150 -7.01 8.39 5.94
N GLY A 151 -6.55 8.40 4.69
CA GLY A 151 -7.25 7.77 3.57
C GLY A 151 -7.44 6.26 3.72
N LEU A 152 -6.58 5.59 4.50
CA LEU A 152 -6.72 4.16 4.81
C LEU A 152 -7.94 3.86 5.68
N THR A 153 -8.49 4.84 6.41
CA THR A 153 -9.70 4.68 7.23
C THR A 153 -10.87 4.15 6.40
N GLY A 154 -11.01 4.64 5.17
CA GLY A 154 -12.03 4.18 4.21
C GLY A 154 -11.81 2.72 3.80
N ILE A 155 -10.56 2.30 3.60
CA ILE A 155 -10.20 0.92 3.24
C ILE A 155 -10.53 -0.04 4.38
N PHE A 156 -10.17 0.29 5.62
CA PHE A 156 -10.49 -0.56 6.77
C PHE A 156 -11.99 -0.63 7.05
N SER A 157 -12.74 0.43 6.75
CA SER A 157 -14.20 0.48 6.98
C SER A 157 -15.01 -0.24 5.90
N ASP A 158 -14.44 -0.46 4.72
CA ASP A 158 -15.15 -1.01 3.57
C ASP A 158 -15.04 -2.55 3.53
N PRO A 159 -16.17 -3.29 3.53
CA PRO A 159 -16.17 -4.74 3.53
C PRO A 159 -15.65 -5.37 2.22
N GLN A 160 -15.43 -4.57 1.17
CA GLN A 160 -14.84 -5.06 -0.08
C GLN A 160 -13.33 -5.30 0.02
N PHE A 161 -12.68 -4.89 1.11
CA PHE A 161 -11.25 -5.10 1.34
C PHE A 161 -10.99 -6.09 2.47
N GLU A 162 -10.13 -7.05 2.18
CA GLU A 162 -9.53 -7.97 3.13
C GLU A 162 -8.03 -7.67 3.21
N ILE A 163 -7.47 -7.67 4.41
CA ILE A 163 -6.14 -7.19 4.71
C ILE A 163 -5.39 -8.26 5.51
N GLY A 164 -4.22 -8.65 5.01
CA GLY A 164 -3.32 -9.55 5.71
C GLY A 164 -2.79 -8.88 6.98
N LYS A 165 -1.88 -7.91 6.84
CA LYS A 165 -1.26 -7.27 8.00
C LYS A 165 -1.06 -5.76 7.82
N LEU A 166 -1.33 -5.02 8.89
CA LEU A 166 -0.98 -3.60 9.02
C LEU A 166 0.36 -3.46 9.75
N TYR A 167 1.32 -2.80 9.10
CA TYR A 167 2.61 -2.43 9.66
C TYR A 167 2.69 -0.93 9.90
N HIS A 168 3.31 -0.51 11.01
CA HIS A 168 3.44 0.91 11.35
C HIS A 168 4.69 1.20 12.20
N ASN A 169 5.11 2.46 12.29
CA ASN A 169 6.24 2.87 13.13
C ASN A 169 5.91 2.97 14.64
N GLY A 170 4.62 3.04 14.96
CA GLY A 170 4.10 3.08 16.32
C GLY A 170 4.19 4.45 16.97
N LEU A 171 4.37 5.55 16.23
CA LEU A 171 4.39 6.91 16.80
C LEU A 171 3.05 7.61 16.56
N PRO A 172 1.97 7.24 17.26
CA PRO A 172 0.69 7.89 17.13
C PRO A 172 0.80 9.36 17.51
N ARG A 173 -0.08 10.17 16.94
CA ARG A 173 -0.17 11.59 17.24
C ARG A 173 -1.28 11.85 18.26
N TYR A 174 -0.89 12.13 19.50
CA TYR A 174 -1.78 12.42 20.64
C TYR A 174 -2.16 13.90 20.72
N GLY A 175 -3.35 14.18 21.24
CA GLY A 175 -3.76 15.52 21.68
C GLY A 175 -4.79 16.23 20.81
N PHE A 176 -5.10 17.46 21.23
CA PHE A 176 -6.29 18.21 20.83
C PHE A 176 -6.02 19.28 19.76
N ASN A 177 -4.76 19.56 19.43
CA ASN A 177 -4.40 20.71 18.60
C ASN A 177 -4.43 20.36 17.11
N THR A 178 -5.23 21.12 16.37
CA THR A 178 -5.56 20.94 14.95
C THR A 178 -4.47 21.42 13.99
N GLY A 179 -3.17 21.35 14.32
CA GLY A 179 -2.24 21.79 13.28
C GLY A 179 -0.74 21.78 13.43
N LYS A 180 -0.09 21.69 14.61
CA LYS A 180 1.39 21.77 14.62
C LYS A 180 2.13 20.85 15.58
N ASP A 181 1.60 20.58 16.77
CA ASP A 181 2.29 19.72 17.74
C ASP A 181 1.28 18.75 18.35
N LEU A 182 1.15 17.58 17.75
CA LEU A 182 0.56 16.42 18.41
C LEU A 182 1.70 15.68 19.11
N GLY A 183 1.51 15.35 20.39
CA GLY A 183 2.49 14.58 21.14
C GLY A 183 2.73 13.25 20.43
N LEU A 184 3.98 12.79 20.35
CA LEU A 184 4.34 11.52 19.72
C LEU A 184 4.40 10.36 20.74
N GLY A 185 3.98 10.63 21.99
CA GLY A 185 4.10 9.76 23.14
C GLY A 185 4.72 10.50 24.32
N ASP A 186 5.25 9.73 25.25
CA ASP A 186 5.99 10.28 26.40
C ASP A 186 7.44 10.53 25.99
N VAL A 187 7.90 11.77 26.18
CA VAL A 187 9.31 12.14 25.99
C VAL A 187 10.09 11.75 27.26
N VAL A 188 11.18 11.02 27.06
CA VAL A 188 12.10 10.59 28.11
C VAL A 188 13.45 11.26 27.88
N GLU A 189 13.84 12.15 28.78
CA GLU A 189 15.17 12.74 28.81
C GLU A 189 16.19 11.74 29.36
N HIS A 190 17.38 11.72 28.77
CA HIS A 190 18.50 10.86 29.16
C HIS A 190 19.62 11.66 29.80
N ALA A 191 20.45 10.99 30.61
CA ALA A 191 21.56 11.63 31.33
C ALA A 191 22.63 12.24 30.40
N ASP A 192 22.69 11.80 29.15
CA ASP A 192 23.57 12.31 28.10
C ASP A 192 22.98 13.51 27.34
N GLY A 193 21.80 14.00 27.74
CA GLY A 193 21.10 15.12 27.10
C GLY A 193 20.34 14.74 25.84
N THR A 194 20.28 13.45 25.47
CA THR A 194 19.42 12.98 24.38
C THR A 194 17.99 12.73 24.87
N GLU A 195 17.05 12.72 23.93
CA GLU A 195 15.64 12.47 24.19
C GLU A 195 15.17 11.25 23.41
N SER A 196 14.20 10.52 23.98
CA SER A 196 13.52 9.43 23.29
C SER A 196 12.01 9.48 23.50
N ILE A 197 11.29 8.85 22.58
CA ILE A 197 9.84 8.79 22.56
C ILE A 197 9.40 7.36 22.88
N SER A 198 8.64 7.22 23.95
CA SER A 198 7.93 5.98 24.27
C SER A 198 6.47 6.08 23.84
N THR A 199 5.91 4.96 23.39
CA THR A 199 4.55 4.89 22.86
C THR A 199 3.97 3.51 23.13
N ASP A 200 2.68 3.48 23.37
CA ASP A 200 1.90 2.29 23.68
C ASP A 200 1.35 1.59 22.43
N LEU A 201 1.33 2.22 21.24
CA LEU A 201 0.79 1.60 20.03
C LEU A 201 1.75 0.55 19.44
N SER A 202 1.40 -0.72 19.59
CA SER A 202 2.20 -1.88 19.18
C SER A 202 1.46 -2.87 18.28
N ASP A 203 0.20 -3.15 18.63
CA ASP A 203 -0.66 -4.18 18.02
C ASP A 203 -2.15 -3.80 18.18
N ILE A 204 -3.04 -4.73 17.79
CA ILE A 204 -4.49 -4.50 17.85
C ILE A 204 -5.01 -4.26 19.27
N ASP A 205 -4.44 -4.93 20.28
CA ASP A 205 -4.89 -4.80 21.67
C ASP A 205 -4.49 -3.45 22.24
N SER A 206 -3.27 -3.00 21.93
CA SER A 206 -2.84 -1.65 22.29
C SER A 206 -3.69 -0.56 21.61
N ALA A 207 -4.14 -0.77 20.37
CA ALA A 207 -5.04 0.14 19.68
C ALA A 207 -6.38 0.25 20.42
N ARG A 208 -6.94 -0.88 20.92
CA ARG A 208 -8.15 -0.87 21.75
C ARG A 208 -7.96 -0.10 23.05
N VAL A 209 -6.83 -0.32 23.72
CA VAL A 209 -6.49 0.39 24.96
C VAL A 209 -6.42 1.89 24.70
N LEU A 210 -5.80 2.32 23.61
CA LEU A 210 -5.71 3.73 23.23
C LEU A 210 -7.08 4.39 23.00
N VAL A 211 -7.95 3.72 22.24
CA VAL A 211 -9.32 4.18 22.00
C VAL A 211 -10.10 4.26 23.33
N ALA A 212 -9.97 3.24 24.19
CA ALA A 212 -10.68 3.17 25.48
C ALA A 212 -10.21 4.21 26.51
N ARG A 213 -8.93 4.63 26.48
CA ARG A 213 -8.37 5.63 27.40
C ARG A 213 -8.86 7.06 27.15
N ASN A 214 -9.64 7.30 26.09
CA ASN A 214 -10.20 8.61 25.78
C ASN A 214 -9.13 9.70 25.55
N LEU A 215 -7.91 9.30 25.15
CA LEU A 215 -6.77 10.19 24.89
C LEU A 215 -6.76 10.76 23.47
N LEU A 216 -7.59 10.21 22.59
CA LEU A 216 -7.66 10.55 21.16
C LEU A 216 -8.89 11.40 20.84
N LYS A 217 -9.13 12.44 21.65
CA LYS A 217 -10.28 13.35 21.48
C LYS A 217 -9.85 14.71 20.93
N THR A 218 -10.79 15.37 20.27
CA THR A 218 -10.73 16.77 19.84
C THR A 218 -11.01 17.71 21.01
N LYS A 219 -10.70 19.01 20.87
CA LYS A 219 -11.02 20.04 21.88
C LYS A 219 -12.51 20.06 22.28
N LYS A 220 -13.39 19.62 21.38
CA LYS A 220 -14.84 19.59 21.61
C LYS A 220 -15.32 18.27 22.26
N GLY A 221 -14.39 17.37 22.60
CA GLY A 221 -14.69 16.09 23.25
C GLY A 221 -15.06 14.94 22.31
N GLY A 222 -15.25 15.19 21.00
CA GLY A 222 -15.44 14.14 20.00
C GLY A 222 -14.15 13.42 19.63
N ASP A 223 -14.22 12.26 18.99
CA ASP A 223 -13.03 11.53 18.49
C ASP A 223 -12.22 12.35 17.48
N ASN A 224 -10.89 12.23 17.55
CA ASN A 224 -10.00 12.80 16.54
C ASN A 224 -9.81 11.82 15.37
N LEU A 225 -9.22 12.30 14.27
CA LEU A 225 -9.02 11.50 13.06
C LEU A 225 -8.19 10.22 13.28
N PHE A 226 -7.29 10.23 14.27
CA PHE A 226 -6.49 9.06 14.60
C PHE A 226 -7.31 8.02 15.37
N SER A 227 -8.21 8.46 16.25
CA SER A 227 -9.21 7.59 16.89
C SER A 227 -10.10 6.93 15.83
N ASP A 228 -10.59 7.70 14.86
CA ASP A 228 -11.43 7.17 13.77
C ASP A 228 -10.69 6.09 12.95
N PHE A 229 -9.42 6.34 12.65
CA PHE A 229 -8.55 5.36 11.99
C PHE A 229 -8.39 4.07 12.82
N LEU A 230 -8.04 4.18 14.11
CA LEU A 230 -7.89 3.00 14.97
C LEU A 230 -9.20 2.24 15.14
N GLN A 231 -10.33 2.93 15.25
CA GLN A 231 -11.65 2.30 15.30
C GLN A 231 -11.95 1.52 14.01
N ALA A 232 -11.60 2.05 12.84
CA ALA A 232 -11.75 1.35 11.57
C ALA A 232 -10.85 0.10 11.50
N VAL A 233 -9.59 0.21 11.94
CA VAL A 233 -8.64 -0.93 12.02
C VAL A 233 -9.17 -2.02 12.95
N ILE A 234 -9.66 -1.64 14.13
CA ILE A 234 -10.28 -2.53 15.11
C ILE A 234 -11.52 -3.20 14.51
N GLY A 235 -12.41 -2.44 13.88
CA GLY A 235 -13.61 -2.96 13.25
C GLY A 235 -13.31 -3.93 12.11
N ALA A 236 -12.26 -3.68 11.32
CA ALA A 236 -11.79 -4.60 10.29
C ALA A 236 -11.29 -5.91 10.90
N HIS A 237 -10.51 -5.84 11.98
CA HIS A 237 -10.03 -7.02 12.69
C HIS A 237 -11.19 -7.82 13.31
N ASP A 238 -12.13 -7.16 13.98
CA ASP A 238 -13.30 -7.82 14.60
C ASP A 238 -14.21 -8.47 13.56
N ALA A 239 -14.24 -7.93 12.34
CA ALA A 239 -14.92 -8.52 11.19
C ALA A 239 -14.12 -9.63 10.48
N ASN A 240 -12.95 -10.05 11.01
CA ASN A 240 -12.01 -10.97 10.37
C ASN A 240 -11.53 -10.53 8.98
N ARG A 241 -11.52 -9.21 8.71
CA ARG A 241 -10.99 -8.62 7.48
C ARG A 241 -9.57 -8.09 7.64
N LEU A 242 -9.03 -8.00 8.86
CA LEU A 242 -7.63 -7.69 9.11
C LEU A 242 -7.03 -8.79 9.99
N ASN A 243 -6.01 -9.51 9.52
CA ASN A 243 -5.46 -10.62 10.31
C ASN A 243 -4.62 -10.14 11.50
N SER A 244 -3.84 -9.06 11.34
CA SER A 244 -2.99 -8.55 12.42
C SER A 244 -2.48 -7.13 12.19
N MET A 245 -2.08 -6.48 13.27
CA MET A 245 -1.39 -5.19 13.28
C MET A 245 -0.08 -5.34 14.03
N ARG A 246 1.00 -4.73 13.53
CA ARG A 246 2.33 -4.82 14.14
C ARG A 246 3.14 -3.54 13.98
N ARG A 247 3.70 -3.07 15.09
CA ARG A 247 4.76 -2.07 15.12
C ARG A 247 6.08 -2.64 14.61
N LEU A 248 6.72 -1.91 13.71
CA LEU A 248 8.06 -2.17 13.24
C LEU A 248 9.07 -1.33 14.04
N TYR A 249 10.18 -1.96 14.42
CA TYR A 249 11.36 -1.32 15.02
C TYR A 249 12.57 -2.24 14.92
N ARG A 250 13.78 -1.69 14.79
CA ARG A 250 15.06 -2.44 14.88
C ARG A 250 15.84 -2.04 16.12
N ARG A 251 16.47 -3.05 16.73
CA ARG A 251 17.48 -2.86 17.77
C ARG A 251 18.91 -2.99 17.23
N ASP A 252 19.05 -3.72 16.13
CA ASP A 252 20.30 -3.95 15.42
C ASP A 252 20.13 -3.47 13.97
N THR A 253 21.01 -2.58 13.53
CA THR A 253 20.96 -2.00 12.17
C THR A 253 21.56 -2.91 11.10
N SER A 254 22.23 -4.00 11.51
CA SER A 254 22.81 -4.99 10.60
C SER A 254 21.79 -6.00 10.03
N VAL A 255 20.53 -5.95 10.50
CA VAL A 255 19.47 -6.88 10.10
C VAL A 255 18.19 -6.11 9.76
N ALA A 256 17.47 -6.56 8.72
CA ALA A 256 16.13 -6.08 8.40
C ALA A 256 15.18 -6.28 9.58
N VAL A 257 14.24 -5.34 9.79
CA VAL A 257 13.22 -5.48 10.85
C VAL A 257 12.24 -6.57 10.52
N GLU A 258 11.80 -6.59 9.27
CA GLU A 258 10.82 -7.53 8.77
C GLU A 258 11.14 -7.83 7.32
N ILE A 259 11.13 -9.12 6.98
CA ILE A 259 11.06 -9.57 5.59
C ILE A 259 9.66 -10.13 5.39
N ILE A 260 8.82 -9.39 4.68
CA ILE A 260 7.50 -9.89 4.27
C ILE A 260 7.74 -10.80 3.07
N LYS A 261 7.74 -12.11 3.31
CA LYS A 261 7.90 -13.13 2.28
C LYS A 261 6.57 -13.54 1.69
N ASN A 262 6.61 -14.08 0.48
CA ASN A 262 5.46 -14.68 -0.19
C ASN A 262 4.27 -13.71 -0.30
N VAL A 263 4.54 -12.43 -0.61
CA VAL A 263 3.48 -11.51 -1.03
C VAL A 263 3.07 -11.94 -2.44
N GLY A 264 1.90 -12.56 -2.55
CA GLY A 264 1.52 -13.25 -3.78
C GLY A 264 2.38 -14.49 -4.02
N SER A 265 2.89 -14.66 -5.24
CA SER A 265 3.61 -15.90 -5.59
C SER A 265 5.10 -15.89 -5.25
N ASP A 266 5.77 -14.73 -5.33
CA ASP A 266 7.23 -14.64 -5.30
C ASP A 266 7.79 -13.25 -4.93
N LEU A 267 6.96 -12.32 -4.44
CA LEU A 267 7.43 -11.00 -4.03
C LEU A 267 7.86 -11.01 -2.54
N GLU A 268 9.04 -10.45 -2.28
CA GLU A 268 9.56 -10.22 -0.94
C GLU A 268 9.75 -8.72 -0.70
N PHE A 269 9.41 -8.25 0.50
CA PHE A 269 9.68 -6.88 0.95
C PHE A 269 10.60 -6.90 2.16
N GLU A 270 11.74 -6.23 2.04
CA GLU A 270 12.61 -5.93 3.17
C GLU A 270 12.25 -4.57 3.75
N ILE A 271 11.80 -4.53 5.00
CA ILE A 271 11.43 -3.29 5.69
C ILE A 271 12.46 -3.01 6.78
N LEU A 272 13.09 -1.83 6.69
CA LEU A 272 14.17 -1.44 7.59
C LEU A 272 13.69 -0.89 8.93
N GLY A 273 12.51 -0.26 8.97
CA GLY A 273 11.88 0.27 10.19
C GLY A 273 12.71 1.30 11.00
N PRO A 274 12.11 1.90 12.04
CA PRO A 274 12.79 2.86 12.91
C PRO A 274 13.78 2.17 13.87
N VAL A 275 14.90 2.82 14.19
CA VAL A 275 15.92 2.30 15.12
C VAL A 275 15.57 2.71 16.55
N THR A 276 15.65 1.77 17.49
CA THR A 276 15.45 2.08 18.91
C THR A 276 16.73 2.64 19.55
N THR A 277 16.59 3.53 20.53
CA THR A 277 17.74 4.09 21.28
C THR A 277 18.47 3.07 22.16
N LYS A 278 17.83 1.92 22.46
CA LYS A 278 18.38 0.86 23.31
C LYS A 278 18.33 -0.51 22.64
N THR A 279 19.38 -1.30 22.82
CA THR A 279 19.49 -2.68 22.32
C THR A 279 18.62 -3.69 23.08
N SER A 280 18.00 -3.31 24.20
CA SER A 280 17.07 -4.14 24.98
C SER A 280 16.09 -3.30 25.82
N GLY A 281 15.09 -3.94 26.42
CA GLY A 281 14.11 -3.28 27.30
C GLY A 281 12.97 -2.59 26.55
N THR A 282 12.36 -1.57 27.16
CA THR A 282 11.26 -0.80 26.57
C THR A 282 11.65 -0.25 25.19
N ILE A 283 10.73 -0.32 24.23
CA ILE A 283 10.93 0.24 22.89
C ILE A 283 10.83 1.76 22.99
N MET A 284 11.95 2.44 22.71
CA MET A 284 12.07 3.89 22.70
C MET A 284 12.68 4.30 21.36
N LEU A 285 12.07 5.26 20.68
CA LEU A 285 12.58 5.80 19.41
C LEU A 285 13.31 7.12 19.66
N PRO A 286 14.37 7.45 18.91
CA PRO A 286 15.05 8.72 19.08
C PRO A 286 14.08 9.88 18.84
N ALA A 287 14.09 10.87 19.74
CA ALA A 287 13.43 12.14 19.48
C ALA A 287 14.39 13.00 18.66
N PHE A 288 13.93 13.48 17.51
CA PHE A 288 14.69 14.45 16.74
C PHE A 288 14.23 15.86 17.13
N PRO A 289 15.17 16.81 17.29
CA PRO A 289 14.79 18.21 17.43
C PRO A 289 13.95 18.64 16.22
N ASP A 290 12.96 19.51 16.45
CA ASP A 290 12.17 20.10 15.38
C ASP A 290 13.11 20.64 14.28
N PRO A 291 12.92 20.31 12.99
CA PRO A 291 13.76 20.83 11.91
C PRO A 291 13.88 22.37 11.91
N HIS A 292 12.90 23.09 12.45
CA HIS A 292 12.98 24.54 12.66
C HIS A 292 14.03 24.95 13.71
N ASN A 293 14.37 24.06 14.65
CA ASN A 293 15.40 24.23 15.68
C ASN A 293 16.78 23.65 15.28
N VAL A 294 16.87 22.83 14.21
CA VAL A 294 18.13 22.23 13.73
C VAL A 294 19.11 23.28 13.18
N THR A 295 18.64 24.49 12.88
CA THR A 295 19.49 25.56 12.34
C THR A 295 20.31 26.34 13.38
N ALA A 296 20.26 25.99 14.68
CA ALA A 296 20.90 26.81 15.70
C ALA A 296 22.27 26.31 16.25
N THR A 297 22.51 25.03 16.55
CA THR A 297 23.72 24.72 17.37
C THR A 297 24.34 23.32 17.29
N ASN A 298 23.83 22.34 16.54
CA ASN A 298 24.52 21.03 16.47
C ASN A 298 24.23 20.25 15.17
N PRO A 299 25.20 20.13 14.23
CA PRO A 299 25.02 19.43 12.96
C PRO A 299 25.00 17.89 13.08
N HIS A 300 25.13 17.35 14.30
CA HIS A 300 25.06 15.92 14.59
C HIS A 300 24.04 15.64 15.72
N PRO A 301 22.73 15.66 15.43
CA PRO A 301 21.78 14.96 16.28
C PRO A 301 22.02 13.45 16.06
N ALA A 302 22.22 12.73 17.16
CA ALA A 302 22.71 11.35 17.19
C ALA A 302 22.04 10.37 16.20
#